data_AF-A0A5D0MWA2-F1
#
_entry.id   AF-A0A5D0MWA2-F1
#
_cell.length_a   1.000
_cell.length_b   1.000
_cell.length_c   1.000
_cell.angle_alpha   90.00
_cell.angle_beta   90.00
_cell.angle_gamma   90.00
#
_symmetry.space_group_name_H-M   'P 1'
#
loop_
_entity.id
_entity.type
_entity.pdbx_description
1 polymer ?
#
loop_
_entity_poly.entity_id
_entity_poly.type
_entity_poly.pdbx_seq_one_letter_code
_entity_poly.pdbx_strand_id
1 'polypeptide(L)'
;MKILHKIEDVRNFVKEEKGINKSIGLVPTMGFLHQGHLELVSKSLADNDITVVSIFVNPAQFGPNEDFESYPRDFDQDVSLLKEKKVDYVFAPSLDEMYPENFATKVVVSGITETLCGAKRPGHFEGVATVVTKLLNIADPDRAYFGMKDYQQLKVIERFVRDLNINTEIKGVSIVREKDGLAISSRNIYLSDEERESALSLVKSFNVVQNLLDEGERDADVIRERVIDFISGFKYTNIDYVSTVDPETLEYIGFIEDKFLLALAVYVGKARLIDNKIFEV
;
A
#
# COMPACT_ATOMS: atom_id res chain seq x y z
N MET A 1 19.43 14.93 5.78
CA MET A 1 18.38 14.28 6.56
C MET A 1 18.26 14.85 7.96
N LYS A 2 17.14 15.52 8.26
CA LYS A 2 16.70 15.88 9.61
C LYS A 2 15.60 14.91 10.06
N ILE A 3 15.57 14.55 11.33
CA ILE A 3 14.52 13.71 11.91
C ILE A 3 13.64 14.61 12.78
N LEU A 4 12.34 14.60 12.51
CA LEU A 4 11.34 15.44 13.16
C LEU A 4 10.32 14.55 13.87
N HIS A 5 9.93 14.95 15.08
CA HIS A 5 8.96 14.21 15.89
C HIS A 5 7.67 15.00 16.15
N LYS A 6 7.68 16.31 15.89
CA LYS A 6 6.56 17.22 16.15
C LYS A 6 5.94 17.71 14.85
N ILE A 7 4.61 17.81 14.84
CA ILE A 7 3.84 18.35 13.73
C ILE A 7 4.23 19.80 13.44
N GLU A 8 4.51 20.57 14.50
CA GLU A 8 4.94 21.96 14.39
C GLU A 8 6.26 22.09 13.61
N ASP A 9 7.25 21.23 13.91
CA ASP A 9 8.53 21.24 13.20
C ASP A 9 8.35 20.92 11.71
N VAL A 10 7.44 20.00 11.38
CA VAL A 10 7.12 19.67 9.98
C VAL A 10 6.52 20.87 9.27
N ARG A 11 5.50 21.49 9.87
CA ARG A 11 4.84 22.67 9.31
C ARG A 11 5.80 23.85 9.14
N ASN A 12 6.74 24.02 10.06
CA ASN A 12 7.74 25.07 9.98
C ASN A 12 8.65 24.89 8.76
N PHE A 13 9.24 23.71 8.54
CA PHE A 13 10.08 23.51 7.35
C PHE A 13 9.25 23.57 6.07
N VAL A 14 8.04 23.01 6.05
CA VAL A 14 7.16 23.05 4.87
C VAL A 14 6.91 24.50 4.45
N LYS A 15 6.60 25.38 5.41
CA LYS A 15 6.41 26.81 5.16
C LYS A 15 7.69 27.47 4.63
N GLU A 16 8.85 27.12 5.17
CA GLU A 16 10.15 27.64 4.71
C GLU A 16 10.46 27.21 3.27
N GLU A 17 10.39 25.91 2.97
CA GLU A 17 10.73 25.35 1.66
C GLU A 17 9.72 25.81 0.58
N LYS A 18 8.42 25.84 0.89
CA LYS A 18 7.41 26.40 -0.03
C LYS A 18 7.55 27.91 -0.22
N GLY A 19 7.99 28.64 0.80
CA GLY A 19 8.26 30.09 0.72
C GLY A 19 9.34 30.46 -0.30
N ILE A 20 10.17 29.48 -0.70
CA ILE A 20 11.17 29.60 -1.76
C ILE A 20 10.83 28.76 -3.00
N ASN A 21 9.56 28.37 -3.16
CA ASN A 21 9.00 27.63 -4.30
C ASN A 21 9.62 26.24 -4.55
N LYS A 22 10.09 25.55 -3.51
CA LYS A 22 10.51 24.16 -3.66
C LYS A 22 9.33 23.20 -3.59
N SER A 23 9.35 22.17 -4.42
CA SER A 23 8.34 21.11 -4.37
C SER A 23 8.66 20.06 -3.31
N ILE A 24 7.61 19.52 -2.69
CA ILE A 24 7.69 18.56 -1.59
C ILE A 24 7.03 17.24 -2.00
N GLY A 25 7.81 16.17 -1.98
CA GLY A 25 7.35 14.79 -2.11
C GLY A 25 7.20 14.12 -0.75
N LEU A 26 6.06 13.45 -0.51
CA LEU A 26 5.80 12.67 0.70
C LEU A 26 5.76 11.16 0.39
N VAL A 27 6.48 10.37 1.17
CA VAL A 27 6.40 8.91 1.17
C VAL A 27 5.93 8.44 2.55
N PRO A 28 4.63 8.16 2.74
CA PRO A 28 4.13 7.69 4.02
C PRO A 28 4.38 6.19 4.20
N THR A 29 4.98 5.82 5.33
CA THR A 29 5.32 4.42 5.66
C THR A 29 5.02 4.09 7.12
N MET A 30 5.00 2.80 7.44
CA MET A 30 4.94 2.30 8.81
C MET A 30 6.32 1.88 9.35
N GLY A 31 7.41 2.19 8.65
CA GLY A 31 8.77 1.72 8.99
C GLY A 31 9.06 0.30 8.51
N PHE A 32 10.15 -0.28 9.02
CA PHE A 32 10.74 -1.55 8.59
C PHE A 32 10.88 -1.61 7.06
N LEU A 33 11.63 -0.63 6.56
CA LEU A 33 11.75 -0.30 5.16
C LEU A 33 12.42 -1.42 4.37
N HIS A 34 12.00 -1.54 3.11
CA HIS A 34 12.50 -2.54 2.18
C HIS A 34 12.55 -1.93 0.78
N GLN A 35 13.05 -2.67 -0.21
CA GLN A 35 13.25 -2.13 -1.57
C GLN A 35 11.98 -1.54 -2.20
N GLY A 36 10.79 -2.10 -1.91
CA GLY A 36 9.51 -1.48 -2.28
C GLY A 36 9.37 -0.03 -1.79
N HIS A 37 9.67 0.25 -0.52
CA HIS A 37 9.64 1.61 0.03
C HIS A 37 10.75 2.49 -0.56
N LEU A 38 11.95 1.93 -0.74
CA LEU A 38 13.08 2.67 -1.31
C LEU A 38 12.86 3.06 -2.77
N GLU A 39 12.04 2.33 -3.51
CA GLU A 39 11.60 2.74 -4.85
C GLU A 39 10.65 3.95 -4.78
N LEU A 40 9.70 3.99 -3.84
CA LEU A 40 8.86 5.18 -3.61
C LEU A 40 9.72 6.41 -3.30
N VAL A 41 10.71 6.25 -2.42
CA VAL A 41 11.69 7.30 -2.08
C VAL A 41 12.48 7.74 -3.32
N SER A 42 12.91 6.80 -4.15
CA SER A 42 13.67 7.11 -5.37
C SER A 42 12.83 7.88 -6.38
N LYS A 43 11.53 7.59 -6.50
CA LYS A 43 10.59 8.40 -7.31
C LYS A 43 10.39 9.79 -6.73
N SER A 44 10.18 9.91 -5.42
CA SER A 44 10.05 11.20 -4.75
C SER A 44 11.27 12.10 -4.95
N LEU A 45 12.47 11.55 -4.82
CA LEU A 45 13.73 12.29 -5.01
C LEU A 45 13.95 12.73 -6.47
N ALA A 46 13.42 11.98 -7.43
CA ALA A 46 13.56 12.31 -8.85
C ALA A 46 12.61 13.44 -9.28
N ASP A 47 11.44 13.52 -8.66
CA ASP A 47 10.35 14.42 -9.08
C ASP A 47 10.24 15.69 -8.22
N ASN A 48 10.96 15.78 -7.09
CA ASN A 48 10.78 16.87 -6.12
C ASN A 48 12.10 17.42 -5.57
N ASP A 49 12.09 18.69 -5.16
CA ASP A 49 13.24 19.34 -4.52
C ASP A 49 13.50 18.82 -3.09
N ILE A 50 12.43 18.47 -2.38
CA ILE A 50 12.44 17.98 -1.00
C ILE A 50 11.67 16.67 -0.90
N THR A 51 12.27 15.65 -0.29
CA THR A 51 11.61 14.39 0.04
C THR A 51 11.45 14.22 1.54
N VAL A 52 10.20 13.95 1.95
CA VAL A 52 9.79 13.67 3.33
C VAL A 52 9.31 12.23 3.41
N VAL A 53 9.88 11.46 4.33
CA VAL A 53 9.40 10.09 4.62
C VAL A 53 8.76 10.09 6.00
N SER A 54 7.50 9.67 6.11
CA SER A 54 6.91 9.44 7.43
C SER A 54 7.11 7.99 7.86
N ILE A 55 7.46 7.78 9.13
CA ILE A 55 7.55 6.46 9.76
C ILE A 55 6.61 6.47 10.95
N PHE A 56 5.43 5.86 10.78
CA PHE A 56 4.42 5.81 11.83
C PHE A 56 3.56 4.55 11.72
N VAL A 57 3.69 3.64 12.69
CA VAL A 57 2.80 2.47 12.80
C VAL A 57 1.45 2.94 13.35
N ASN A 58 0.52 3.23 12.46
CA ASN A 58 -0.80 3.76 12.81
C ASN A 58 -1.67 2.68 13.48
N PRO A 59 -2.06 2.78 14.76
CA PRO A 59 -2.92 1.77 15.38
C PRO A 59 -4.34 1.73 14.80
N ALA A 60 -4.84 2.86 14.30
CA ALA A 60 -6.23 2.97 13.84
C ALA A 60 -6.56 2.09 12.62
N GLN A 61 -5.54 1.61 11.90
CA GLN A 61 -5.71 0.72 10.74
C GLN A 61 -5.47 -0.76 11.06
N PHE A 62 -5.26 -1.13 12.33
CA PHE A 62 -5.13 -2.52 12.76
C PHE A 62 -6.38 -3.00 13.48
N GLY A 63 -6.88 -4.17 13.10
CA GLY A 63 -7.94 -4.86 13.81
C GLY A 63 -7.45 -5.56 15.09
N PRO A 64 -8.35 -5.98 16.01
CA PRO A 64 -7.98 -6.62 17.28
C PRO A 64 -7.15 -7.92 17.14
N ASN A 65 -7.28 -8.62 16.00
CA ASN A 65 -6.59 -9.87 15.72
C ASN A 65 -5.46 -9.69 14.67
N GLU A 66 -5.03 -8.46 14.42
CA GLU A 66 -3.97 -8.15 13.48
C GLU A 66 -2.63 -7.96 14.20
N ASP A 67 -1.57 -7.81 13.41
CA ASP A 67 -0.17 -7.88 13.83
C ASP A 67 0.37 -6.56 14.41
N PHE A 68 -0.45 -5.72 15.08
CA PHE A 68 0.01 -4.41 15.58
C PHE A 68 1.17 -4.51 16.58
N GLU A 69 1.03 -5.38 17.58
CA GLU A 69 2.06 -5.58 18.62
C GLU A 69 3.33 -6.20 18.02
N SER A 70 3.15 -7.19 17.14
CA SER A 70 4.23 -7.92 16.47
C SER A 70 4.76 -7.25 15.19
N TYR A 71 4.27 -6.04 14.85
CA TYR A 71 4.70 -5.35 13.65
C TYR A 71 6.19 -5.03 13.77
N PRO A 72 7.02 -5.36 12.75
CA PRO A 72 8.45 -5.19 12.85
C PRO A 72 8.80 -3.70 12.94
N ARG A 73 9.74 -3.37 13.82
CA ARG A 73 10.20 -1.99 14.06
C ARG A 73 11.71 -2.01 14.20
N ASP A 74 12.40 -1.32 13.29
CA ASP A 74 13.84 -1.08 13.38
C ASP A 74 14.14 0.33 12.86
N PHE A 75 13.93 1.31 13.73
CA PHE A 75 14.03 2.72 13.36
C PHE A 75 15.45 3.11 12.94
N ASP A 76 16.47 2.53 13.57
CA ASP A 76 17.87 2.83 13.25
C ASP A 76 18.25 2.28 11.87
N GLN A 77 17.78 1.07 11.52
CA GLN A 77 17.92 0.52 10.18
C GLN A 77 17.20 1.40 9.14
N ASP A 78 15.96 1.81 9.41
CA ASP A 78 15.19 2.66 8.51
C ASP A 78 15.92 3.99 8.23
N VAL A 79 16.36 4.67 9.29
CA VAL A 79 17.13 5.92 9.21
C VAL A 79 18.42 5.73 8.41
N SER A 80 19.14 4.61 8.61
CA SER A 80 20.35 4.31 7.85
C SER A 80 20.07 4.23 6.35
N LEU A 81 19.04 3.47 5.95
CA LEU A 81 18.63 3.31 4.55
C LEU A 81 18.19 4.65 3.91
N LEU A 82 17.41 5.45 4.63
CA LEU A 82 16.95 6.76 4.15
C LEU A 82 18.10 7.77 4.02
N LYS A 83 19.08 7.70 4.92
CA LYS A 83 20.28 8.54 4.86
C LYS A 83 21.14 8.20 3.65
N GLU A 84 21.29 6.91 3.31
CA GLU A 84 21.99 6.47 2.10
C GLU A 84 21.31 6.99 0.82
N LYS A 85 19.96 6.98 0.81
CA LYS A 85 19.16 7.56 -0.27
C LYS A 85 19.15 9.09 -0.32
N LYS A 86 19.77 9.76 0.67
CA LYS A 86 19.82 11.22 0.80
C LYS A 86 18.45 11.89 0.99
N VAL A 87 17.55 11.24 1.74
CA VAL A 87 16.28 11.86 2.14
C VAL A 87 16.52 13.14 2.96
N ASP A 88 15.68 14.15 2.72
CA ASP A 88 15.81 15.46 3.37
C ASP A 88 15.25 15.43 4.79
N TYR A 89 14.05 14.87 4.96
CA TYR A 89 13.33 14.85 6.23
C TYR A 89 12.70 13.48 6.52
N VAL A 90 12.80 13.04 7.77
CA VAL A 90 12.05 11.90 8.32
C VAL A 90 11.09 12.44 9.37
N PHE A 91 9.80 12.17 9.22
CA PHE A 91 8.79 12.48 10.23
C PHE A 91 8.40 11.21 10.99
N ALA A 92 8.79 11.13 12.26
CA ALA A 92 8.59 9.97 13.12
C ALA A 92 7.85 10.38 14.41
N PRO A 93 6.56 10.73 14.32
CA PRO A 93 5.80 11.22 15.46
C PRO A 93 5.51 10.11 16.48
N SER A 94 5.25 10.51 17.73
CA SER A 94 4.64 9.63 18.73
C SER A 94 3.14 9.42 18.45
N LEU A 95 2.55 8.45 19.14
CA LEU A 95 1.11 8.22 19.07
C LEU A 95 0.32 9.45 19.52
N ASP A 96 0.66 10.03 20.67
CA ASP A 96 -0.02 11.18 21.24
C ASP A 96 0.10 12.45 20.37
N GLU A 97 1.18 12.57 19.61
CA GLU A 97 1.36 13.66 18.64
C GLU A 97 0.36 13.53 17.48
N MET A 98 0.15 12.30 16.98
CA MET A 98 -0.80 12.05 15.90
C MET A 98 -2.25 12.02 16.42
N TYR A 99 -2.49 11.46 17.59
CA TYR A 99 -3.82 11.25 18.17
C TYR A 99 -3.81 11.75 19.63
N PRO A 100 -4.04 13.05 19.85
CA PRO A 100 -4.12 13.59 21.20
C PRO A 100 -5.33 13.04 21.95
N GLU A 101 -5.36 13.24 23.28
CA GLU A 101 -6.49 12.89 24.11
C GLU A 101 -7.81 13.45 23.54
N ASN A 102 -8.86 12.63 23.52
CA ASN A 102 -10.17 12.96 22.94
C ASN A 102 -10.18 13.19 21.41
N PHE A 103 -9.21 12.64 20.66
CA PHE A 103 -9.28 12.62 19.21
C PHE A 103 -10.57 11.93 18.72
N ALA A 104 -11.42 12.68 18.02
CA ALA A 104 -12.79 12.25 17.68
C ALA A 104 -13.14 12.33 16.18
N THR A 105 -12.20 12.73 15.32
CA THR A 105 -12.45 12.94 13.89
C THR A 105 -12.02 11.72 13.08
N LYS A 106 -12.84 11.33 12.11
CA LYS A 106 -12.59 10.20 11.21
C LYS A 106 -12.86 10.59 9.77
N VAL A 107 -12.14 10.00 8.84
CA VAL A 107 -12.41 10.08 7.39
C VAL A 107 -12.88 8.71 6.93
N VAL A 108 -14.07 8.66 6.34
CA VAL A 108 -14.70 7.41 5.87
C VAL A 108 -14.98 7.54 4.38
N VAL A 109 -14.60 6.52 3.61
CA VAL A 109 -14.81 6.45 2.17
C VAL A 109 -15.77 5.30 1.87
N SER A 110 -17.00 5.59 1.45
CA SER A 110 -18.03 4.58 1.16
C SER A 110 -17.84 3.89 -0.20
N GLY A 111 -18.46 2.71 -0.38
CA GLY A 111 -18.42 1.95 -1.62
C GLY A 111 -17.11 1.19 -1.82
N ILE A 112 -16.03 1.87 -2.23
CA ILE A 112 -14.75 1.22 -2.60
C ILE A 112 -14.06 0.49 -1.44
N THR A 113 -14.46 0.76 -0.19
CA THR A 113 -13.96 0.09 1.02
C THR A 113 -14.84 -1.08 1.47
N GLU A 114 -15.96 -1.34 0.81
CA GLU A 114 -16.92 -2.39 1.18
C GLU A 114 -16.60 -3.73 0.50
N THR A 115 -15.57 -3.78 -0.35
CA THR A 115 -15.10 -4.96 -1.09
C THR A 115 -13.66 -5.35 -0.69
N LEU A 116 -13.17 -6.48 -1.22
CA LEU A 116 -11.76 -6.91 -1.14
C LEU A 116 -11.21 -6.89 0.30
N CYS A 117 -10.07 -6.22 0.53
CA CYS A 117 -9.46 -6.11 1.86
C CYS A 117 -10.34 -5.34 2.85
N GLY A 118 -11.19 -4.42 2.39
CA GLY A 118 -12.03 -3.62 3.25
C GLY A 118 -13.16 -4.44 3.88
N ALA A 119 -13.79 -5.32 3.09
CA ALA A 119 -14.75 -6.30 3.59
C ALA A 119 -14.15 -7.25 4.64
N LYS A 120 -12.88 -7.63 4.45
CA LYS A 120 -12.17 -8.57 5.34
C LYS A 120 -11.54 -7.91 6.56
N ARG A 121 -11.36 -6.59 6.55
CA ARG A 121 -10.70 -5.82 7.61
C ARG A 121 -11.54 -4.60 7.99
N PRO A 122 -12.67 -4.79 8.70
CA PRO A 122 -13.55 -3.70 9.09
C PRO A 122 -12.80 -2.58 9.82
N GLY A 123 -13.01 -1.33 9.40
CA GLY A 123 -12.34 -0.16 9.97
C GLY A 123 -10.92 0.10 9.44
N HIS A 124 -10.29 -0.83 8.70
CA HIS A 124 -8.93 -0.66 8.20
C HIS A 124 -8.76 0.60 7.34
N PHE A 125 -9.63 0.79 6.34
CA PHE A 125 -9.55 1.96 5.46
C PHE A 125 -10.03 3.26 6.10
N GLU A 126 -10.86 3.22 7.14
CA GLU A 126 -11.14 4.40 7.97
C GLU A 126 -9.85 4.86 8.67
N GLY A 127 -9.09 3.92 9.24
CA GLY A 127 -7.79 4.18 9.85
C GLY A 127 -6.77 4.74 8.85
N VAL A 128 -6.70 4.15 7.65
CA VAL A 128 -5.82 4.64 6.56
C VAL A 128 -6.23 6.03 6.11
N ALA A 129 -7.50 6.25 5.75
CA ALA A 129 -7.96 7.54 5.24
C ALA A 129 -7.77 8.65 6.28
N THR A 130 -8.00 8.35 7.56
CA THR A 130 -7.79 9.29 8.66
C THR A 130 -6.32 9.66 8.81
N VAL A 131 -5.41 8.68 8.89
CA VAL A 131 -3.98 8.97 9.08
C VAL A 131 -3.36 9.66 7.85
N VAL A 132 -3.72 9.23 6.64
CA VAL A 132 -3.17 9.82 5.41
C VAL A 132 -3.69 11.25 5.23
N THR A 133 -4.97 11.52 5.50
CA THR A 133 -5.50 12.90 5.48
C THR A 133 -4.73 13.80 6.45
N LYS A 134 -4.40 13.31 7.65
CA LYS A 134 -3.57 14.05 8.60
C LYS A 134 -2.17 14.31 8.06
N LEU A 135 -1.50 13.28 7.53
CA LEU A 135 -0.15 13.41 6.97
C LEU A 135 -0.10 14.40 5.80
N LEU A 136 -1.09 14.37 4.89
CA LEU A 136 -1.23 15.33 3.80
C LEU A 136 -1.43 16.76 4.33
N ASN A 137 -2.24 16.97 5.36
CA ASN A 137 -2.41 18.28 5.99
C ASN A 137 -1.19 18.76 6.79
N ILE A 138 -0.35 17.84 7.27
CA ILE A 138 0.85 18.16 8.07
C ILE A 138 2.01 18.52 7.13
N ALA A 139 2.25 17.71 6.11
CA ALA A 139 3.38 17.84 5.19
C ALA A 139 3.07 18.74 3.97
N ASP A 140 1.79 19.01 3.70
CA ASP A 140 1.30 19.78 2.53
C ASP A 140 2.09 19.47 1.24
N PRO A 141 2.21 18.19 0.84
CA PRO A 141 3.09 17.82 -0.26
C PRO A 141 2.46 18.16 -1.61
N ASP A 142 3.29 18.50 -2.59
CA ASP A 142 2.88 18.59 -3.99
C ASP A 142 2.55 17.20 -4.53
N ARG A 143 3.30 16.18 -4.10
CA ARG A 143 3.13 14.78 -4.51
C ARG A 143 3.23 13.82 -3.34
N ALA A 144 2.39 12.80 -3.31
CA ALA A 144 2.50 11.70 -2.36
C ALA A 144 2.56 10.34 -3.06
N TYR A 145 3.50 9.49 -2.64
CA TYR A 145 3.86 8.25 -3.33
C TYR A 145 3.37 7.03 -2.59
N PHE A 146 2.64 6.16 -3.28
CA PHE A 146 2.08 4.93 -2.72
C PHE A 146 2.34 3.74 -3.65
N GLY A 147 2.63 2.58 -3.06
CA GLY A 147 2.87 1.37 -3.83
C GLY A 147 1.58 0.76 -4.38
N MET A 148 1.59 0.37 -5.65
CA MET A 148 0.48 -0.35 -6.30
C MET A 148 0.25 -1.77 -5.74
N LYS A 149 1.16 -2.27 -4.89
CA LYS A 149 0.99 -3.54 -4.18
C LYS A 149 -0.25 -3.52 -3.29
N ASP A 150 -0.53 -2.39 -2.64
CA ASP A 150 -1.75 -2.15 -1.87
C ASP A 150 -2.76 -1.39 -2.76
N TYR A 151 -3.15 -1.97 -3.91
CA TYR A 151 -3.91 -1.30 -4.97
C TYR A 151 -5.24 -0.67 -4.49
N GLN A 152 -6.00 -1.39 -3.66
CA GLN A 152 -7.23 -0.84 -3.06
C GLN A 152 -6.94 0.37 -2.18
N GLN A 153 -5.82 0.37 -1.45
CA GLN A 153 -5.39 1.51 -0.63
C GLN A 153 -5.13 2.73 -1.51
N LEU A 154 -4.38 2.54 -2.62
CA LEU A 154 -4.13 3.61 -3.59
C LEU A 154 -5.43 4.21 -4.11
N LYS A 155 -6.39 3.37 -4.55
CA LYS A 155 -7.67 3.84 -5.07
C LYS A 155 -8.56 4.53 -4.02
N VAL A 156 -8.55 4.06 -2.77
CA VAL A 156 -9.20 4.73 -1.64
C VAL A 156 -8.61 6.12 -1.41
N ILE A 157 -7.28 6.24 -1.48
CA ILE A 157 -6.57 7.51 -1.30
C ILE A 157 -6.86 8.48 -2.44
N GLU A 158 -6.74 8.03 -3.69
CA GLU A 158 -7.11 8.81 -4.88
C GLU A 158 -8.55 9.33 -4.77
N ARG A 159 -9.48 8.48 -4.29
CA ARG A 159 -10.89 8.84 -4.10
C ARG A 159 -11.06 9.98 -3.09
N PHE A 160 -10.56 9.85 -1.85
CA PHE A 160 -10.79 10.91 -0.86
C PHE A 160 -9.99 12.18 -1.16
N VAL A 161 -8.82 12.08 -1.79
CA VAL A 161 -8.04 13.25 -2.20
C VAL A 161 -8.82 14.10 -3.19
N ARG A 162 -9.43 13.45 -4.19
CA ARG A 162 -10.35 14.11 -5.12
C ARG A 162 -11.58 14.67 -4.41
N ASP A 163 -12.28 13.84 -3.63
CA ASP A 163 -13.58 14.20 -3.05
C ASP A 163 -13.47 15.33 -2.01
N LEU A 164 -12.35 15.40 -1.28
CA LEU A 164 -12.06 16.44 -0.30
C LEU A 164 -11.29 17.63 -0.88
N ASN A 165 -11.04 17.65 -2.20
CA ASN A 165 -10.29 18.70 -2.91
C ASN A 165 -8.88 18.94 -2.29
N ILE A 166 -8.21 17.87 -1.89
CA ILE A 166 -6.85 17.95 -1.35
C ILE A 166 -5.88 18.25 -2.50
N ASN A 167 -5.09 19.31 -2.35
CA ASN A 167 -4.15 19.78 -3.38
C ASN A 167 -2.82 19.00 -3.35
N THR A 168 -2.90 17.68 -3.47
CA THR A 168 -1.74 16.78 -3.57
C THR A 168 -1.95 15.82 -4.72
N GLU A 169 -0.98 15.71 -5.61
CA GLU A 169 -0.97 14.68 -6.66
C GLU A 169 -0.60 13.31 -6.06
N ILE A 170 -1.46 12.31 -6.23
CA ILE A 170 -1.18 10.94 -5.77
C ILE A 170 -0.46 10.17 -6.88
N LYS A 171 0.71 9.62 -6.55
CA LYS A 171 1.57 8.86 -7.47
C LYS A 171 1.59 7.39 -7.06
N GLY A 172 0.97 6.56 -7.89
CA GLY A 172 1.10 5.10 -7.81
C GLY A 172 2.47 4.64 -8.35
N VAL A 173 3.18 3.83 -7.59
CA VAL A 173 4.48 3.25 -8.00
C VAL A 173 4.34 1.73 -8.15
N SER A 174 4.86 1.20 -9.25
CA SER A 174 4.76 -0.23 -9.60
C SER A 174 5.28 -1.15 -8.50
N ILE A 175 4.72 -2.35 -8.43
CA ILE A 175 5.09 -3.38 -7.47
C ILE A 175 6.55 -3.78 -7.67
N VAL A 176 7.39 -3.58 -6.65
CA VAL A 176 8.74 -4.12 -6.63
C VAL A 176 8.68 -5.59 -6.22
N ARG A 177 9.35 -6.43 -7.01
CA ARG A 177 9.35 -7.89 -6.83
C ARG A 177 10.76 -8.39 -6.52
N GLU A 178 10.83 -9.49 -5.79
CA GLU A 178 12.04 -10.29 -5.64
C GLU A 178 12.43 -10.91 -6.99
N LYS A 179 13.63 -11.51 -7.08
CA LYS A 179 14.15 -12.05 -8.35
C LYS A 179 13.27 -13.14 -8.98
N ASP A 180 12.52 -13.86 -8.14
CA ASP A 180 11.59 -14.92 -8.53
C ASP A 180 10.14 -14.41 -8.71
N GLY A 181 9.91 -13.11 -8.60
CA GLY A 181 8.65 -12.46 -8.87
C GLY A 181 7.75 -12.24 -7.65
N LEU A 182 8.09 -12.76 -6.46
CA LEU A 182 7.28 -12.49 -5.26
C LEU A 182 7.25 -10.98 -4.97
N ALA A 183 6.07 -10.41 -4.73
CA ALA A 183 5.97 -9.01 -4.31
C ALA A 183 6.72 -8.79 -2.99
N ILE A 184 7.58 -7.77 -2.93
CA ILE A 184 8.34 -7.45 -1.72
C ILE A 184 7.37 -6.93 -0.64
N SER A 185 7.45 -7.52 0.55
CA SER A 185 6.65 -7.15 1.71
C SER A 185 7.45 -7.41 2.98
N SER A 186 7.30 -6.54 3.99
CA SER A 186 7.84 -6.77 5.33
C SER A 186 7.37 -8.10 5.94
N ARG A 187 6.17 -8.57 5.54
CA ARG A 187 5.60 -9.84 6.01
C ARG A 187 6.24 -11.10 5.39
N ASN A 188 7.09 -10.96 4.36
CA ASN A 188 7.80 -12.11 3.78
C ASN A 188 8.76 -12.76 4.78
N ILE A 189 9.22 -12.00 5.80
CA ILE A 189 10.09 -12.50 6.88
C ILE A 189 9.43 -13.60 7.73
N TYR A 190 8.11 -13.70 7.71
CA TYR A 190 7.37 -14.71 8.47
C TYR A 190 7.28 -16.07 7.77
N LEU A 191 7.74 -16.17 6.52
CA LEU A 191 7.67 -17.39 5.73
C LEU A 191 8.88 -18.29 6.02
N SER A 192 8.62 -19.56 6.31
CA SER A 192 9.61 -20.63 6.16
C SER A 192 9.93 -20.88 4.68
N ASP A 193 10.99 -21.64 4.39
CA ASP A 193 11.39 -21.95 3.01
C ASP A 193 10.26 -22.64 2.22
N GLU A 194 9.53 -23.56 2.84
CA GLU A 194 8.43 -24.28 2.18
C GLU A 194 7.18 -23.41 1.97
N GLU A 195 6.90 -22.52 2.92
CA GLU A 195 5.86 -21.49 2.79
C GLU A 195 6.24 -20.50 1.69
N ARG A 196 7.51 -20.10 1.60
CA ARG A 196 8.02 -19.18 0.59
C ARG A 196 7.88 -19.72 -0.84
N GLU A 197 8.07 -21.02 -1.04
CA GLU A 197 7.77 -21.67 -2.32
C GLU A 197 6.27 -21.64 -2.64
N SER A 198 5.41 -21.84 -1.64
CA SER A 198 3.96 -21.74 -1.81
C SER A 198 3.49 -20.32 -2.09
N ALA A 199 4.17 -19.30 -1.54
CA ALA A 199 3.88 -17.89 -1.80
C ALA A 199 4.08 -17.49 -3.27
N LEU A 200 4.96 -18.21 -4.00
CA LEU A 200 5.13 -17.98 -5.44
C LEU A 200 3.89 -18.35 -6.27
N SER A 201 2.93 -19.09 -5.71
CA SER A 201 1.66 -19.37 -6.38
C SER A 201 0.91 -18.09 -6.77
N LEU A 202 0.99 -17.02 -5.97
CA LEU A 202 0.31 -15.75 -6.25
C LEU A 202 0.79 -15.16 -7.58
N VAL A 203 2.10 -14.97 -7.73
CA VAL A 203 2.67 -14.41 -8.98
C VAL A 203 2.58 -15.39 -10.14
N LYS A 204 2.73 -16.70 -9.90
CA LYS A 204 2.60 -17.74 -10.94
C LYS A 204 1.17 -17.83 -11.46
N SER A 205 0.16 -17.53 -10.65
CA SER A 205 -1.24 -17.51 -11.07
C SER A 205 -1.52 -16.48 -12.16
N PHE A 206 -0.71 -15.42 -12.28
CA PHE A 206 -0.85 -14.45 -13.36
C PHE A 206 -0.59 -15.04 -14.75
N ASN A 207 0.22 -16.10 -14.85
CA ASN A 207 0.40 -16.82 -16.10
C ASN A 207 -0.83 -17.67 -16.45
N VAL A 208 -1.56 -18.18 -15.44
CA VAL A 208 -2.84 -18.87 -15.67
C VAL A 208 -3.84 -17.92 -16.30
N VAL A 209 -3.94 -16.70 -15.77
CA VAL A 209 -4.80 -15.66 -16.34
C VAL A 209 -4.38 -15.30 -17.76
N GLN A 210 -3.08 -15.05 -18.00
CA GLN A 210 -2.60 -14.69 -19.33
C GLN A 210 -2.93 -15.77 -20.37
N ASN A 211 -2.68 -17.05 -20.05
CA ASN A 211 -2.98 -18.15 -20.97
C ASN A 211 -4.48 -18.24 -21.30
N LEU A 212 -5.36 -18.03 -20.33
CA LEU A 212 -6.81 -18.03 -20.57
C LEU A 212 -7.24 -16.88 -21.48
N LEU A 213 -6.67 -15.68 -21.26
CA LEU A 213 -6.94 -14.53 -22.13
C LEU A 213 -6.46 -14.78 -23.57
N ASP A 214 -5.28 -15.37 -23.72
CA ASP A 214 -4.69 -15.75 -25.01
C ASP A 214 -5.53 -16.83 -25.73
N GLU A 215 -6.21 -17.70 -24.98
CA GLU A 215 -7.17 -18.69 -25.47
C GLU A 215 -8.56 -18.10 -25.81
N GLY A 216 -8.78 -16.81 -25.52
CA GLY A 216 -10.03 -16.10 -25.81
C GLY A 216 -11.05 -16.12 -24.68
N GLU A 217 -10.69 -16.59 -23.48
CA GLU A 217 -11.58 -16.53 -22.31
C GLU A 217 -11.82 -15.07 -21.89
N ARG A 218 -13.08 -14.73 -21.61
CA ARG A 218 -13.53 -13.39 -21.21
C ARG A 218 -14.49 -13.42 -20.03
N ASP A 219 -14.95 -14.60 -19.61
CA ASP A 219 -15.74 -14.79 -18.40
C ASP A 219 -14.84 -14.64 -17.17
N ALA A 220 -15.15 -13.62 -16.38
CA ALA A 220 -14.34 -13.26 -15.23
C ALA A 220 -14.43 -14.31 -14.10
N ASP A 221 -15.54 -15.03 -13.98
CA ASP A 221 -15.69 -16.10 -13.01
C ASP A 221 -14.90 -17.34 -13.43
N VAL A 222 -14.86 -17.67 -14.72
CA VAL A 222 -14.00 -18.77 -15.21
C VAL A 222 -12.54 -18.49 -14.88
N ILE A 223 -12.05 -17.28 -15.16
CA ILE A 223 -10.67 -16.89 -14.82
C ILE A 223 -10.44 -16.97 -13.31
N ARG A 224 -11.37 -16.44 -12.51
CA ARG A 224 -11.28 -16.44 -11.04
C ARG A 224 -11.21 -17.86 -10.48
N GLU A 225 -12.09 -18.77 -10.91
CA GLU A 225 -12.10 -20.16 -10.45
C GLU A 225 -10.81 -20.89 -10.84
N ARG A 226 -10.28 -20.67 -12.05
CA ARG A 226 -9.01 -21.28 -12.47
C ARG A 226 -7.80 -20.80 -11.67
N VAL A 227 -7.81 -19.53 -11.25
CA VAL A 227 -6.79 -19.00 -10.33
C VAL A 227 -6.94 -19.61 -8.94
N ILE A 228 -8.17 -19.77 -8.44
CA ILE A 228 -8.45 -20.43 -7.15
C ILE A 228 -7.94 -21.87 -7.15
N ASP A 229 -8.26 -22.65 -8.19
CA ASP A 229 -7.81 -24.04 -8.34
C ASP A 229 -6.28 -24.13 -8.36
N PHE A 230 -5.64 -23.24 -9.11
CA PHE A 230 -4.18 -23.20 -9.21
C PHE A 230 -3.52 -22.92 -7.86
N ILE A 231 -3.97 -21.88 -7.14
CA ILE A 231 -3.40 -21.51 -5.84
C ILE A 231 -3.69 -22.61 -4.81
N SER A 232 -4.89 -23.18 -4.78
CA SER A 232 -5.28 -24.22 -3.83
C SER A 232 -4.46 -25.52 -3.94
N GLY A 233 -3.76 -25.73 -5.07
CA GLY A 233 -2.83 -26.83 -5.25
C GLY A 233 -1.55 -26.74 -4.40
N PHE A 234 -1.28 -25.60 -3.76
CA PHE A 234 -0.08 -25.39 -2.94
C PHE A 234 -0.37 -25.66 -1.45
N LYS A 235 0.50 -26.45 -0.81
CA LYS A 235 0.26 -27.00 0.54
C LYS A 235 -0.01 -25.95 1.63
N TYR A 236 0.66 -24.80 1.56
CA TYR A 236 0.63 -23.80 2.62
C TYR A 236 -0.29 -22.61 2.35
N THR A 237 -1.07 -22.64 1.27
CA THR A 237 -1.95 -21.53 0.89
C THR A 237 -3.37 -21.73 1.40
N ASN A 238 -3.95 -20.68 1.98
CA ASN A 238 -5.36 -20.58 2.28
C ASN A 238 -5.88 -19.25 1.72
N ILE A 239 -6.74 -19.31 0.70
CA ILE A 239 -7.22 -18.12 -0.02
C ILE A 239 -8.19 -17.34 0.88
N ASP A 240 -7.94 -16.05 1.05
CA ASP A 240 -8.89 -15.12 1.66
C ASP A 240 -9.87 -14.58 0.61
N TYR A 241 -9.33 -14.13 -0.52
CA TYR A 241 -10.11 -13.88 -1.74
C TYR A 241 -9.23 -13.92 -3.00
N VAL A 242 -9.89 -14.21 -4.12
CA VAL A 242 -9.44 -13.93 -5.49
C VAL A 242 -10.57 -13.16 -6.13
N SER A 243 -10.28 -12.01 -6.75
CA SER A 243 -11.31 -11.16 -7.34
C SER A 243 -10.86 -10.55 -8.64
N THR A 244 -11.76 -10.55 -9.61
CA THR A 244 -11.69 -9.89 -10.91
C THR A 244 -12.59 -8.65 -10.84
N VAL A 245 -11.97 -7.47 -10.88
CA VAL A 245 -12.68 -6.20 -10.65
C VAL A 245 -12.28 -5.16 -11.68
N ASP A 246 -13.13 -4.15 -11.86
CA ASP A 246 -12.78 -2.94 -12.61
C ASP A 246 -11.61 -2.22 -11.90
N PRO A 247 -10.53 -1.84 -12.61
CA PRO A 247 -9.37 -1.21 -11.97
C PRO A 247 -9.65 0.15 -11.34
N GLU A 248 -10.68 0.88 -11.76
CA GLU A 248 -10.98 2.22 -11.25
C GLU A 248 -12.04 2.24 -10.15
N THR A 249 -13.08 1.40 -10.28
CA THR A 249 -14.18 1.33 -9.29
C THR A 249 -13.94 0.25 -8.23
N LEU A 250 -13.15 -0.78 -8.55
CA LEU A 250 -12.99 -2.02 -7.77
C LEU A 250 -14.30 -2.79 -7.57
N GLU A 251 -15.28 -2.54 -8.43
CA GLU A 251 -16.51 -3.31 -8.51
C GLU A 251 -16.26 -4.61 -9.28
N TYR A 252 -16.98 -5.66 -8.89
CA TYR A 252 -16.92 -6.94 -9.61
C TYR A 252 -17.35 -6.78 -11.07
N ILE A 253 -16.61 -7.43 -11.96
CA ILE A 253 -16.94 -7.54 -13.37
C ILE A 253 -17.29 -9.00 -13.68
N GLY A 254 -18.39 -9.23 -14.40
CA GLY A 254 -18.76 -10.59 -14.86
C GLY A 254 -18.14 -10.96 -16.21
N PHE A 255 -17.88 -9.95 -17.05
CA PHE A 255 -17.33 -10.12 -18.39
C PHE A 255 -16.26 -9.07 -18.64
N ILE A 256 -15.16 -9.49 -19.29
CA ILE A 256 -14.00 -8.63 -19.52
C ILE A 256 -14.07 -8.06 -20.94
N GLU A 257 -14.23 -6.74 -21.04
CA GLU A 257 -14.28 -6.02 -22.32
C GLU A 257 -12.90 -5.52 -22.79
N ASP A 258 -12.11 -4.93 -21.89
CA ASP A 258 -10.85 -4.25 -22.22
C ASP A 258 -9.76 -4.60 -21.18
N LYS A 259 -9.95 -4.15 -19.94
CA LYS A 259 -8.99 -4.40 -18.86
C LYS A 259 -9.67 -4.72 -17.54
N PHE A 260 -8.95 -5.43 -16.68
CA PHE A 260 -9.41 -5.75 -15.34
C PHE A 260 -8.25 -5.90 -14.36
N LEU A 261 -8.55 -5.75 -13.07
CA LEU A 261 -7.62 -6.04 -11.99
C LEU A 261 -7.91 -7.44 -11.45
N LEU A 262 -6.91 -8.32 -11.47
CA LEU A 262 -6.91 -9.50 -10.61
C LEU A 262 -6.29 -9.11 -9.26
N ALA A 263 -7.08 -9.13 -8.19
CA ALA A 263 -6.65 -8.88 -6.83
C ALA A 263 -6.65 -10.17 -6.01
N LEU A 264 -5.55 -10.44 -5.32
CA LEU A 264 -5.33 -11.65 -4.53
C LEU A 264 -5.06 -11.30 -3.07
N ALA A 265 -5.69 -12.03 -2.15
CA ALA A 265 -5.27 -12.12 -0.76
C ALA A 265 -5.22 -13.58 -0.34
N VAL A 266 -4.06 -14.03 0.13
CA VAL A 266 -3.80 -15.44 0.46
C VAL A 266 -2.99 -15.49 1.74
N TYR A 267 -3.45 -16.30 2.70
CA TYR A 267 -2.65 -16.69 3.84
C TYR A 267 -1.66 -17.76 3.40
N VAL A 268 -0.38 -17.52 3.62
CA VAL A 268 0.68 -18.51 3.45
C VAL A 268 1.31 -18.77 4.81
N GLY A 269 0.98 -19.93 5.39
CA GLY A 269 1.20 -20.16 6.81
C GLY A 269 0.45 -19.14 7.66
N LYS A 270 1.18 -18.34 8.45
CA LYS A 270 0.61 -17.24 9.24
C LYS A 270 0.59 -15.89 8.53
N ALA A 271 1.33 -15.74 7.43
CA ALA A 271 1.46 -14.47 6.72
C ALA A 271 0.28 -14.24 5.78
N ARG A 272 -0.47 -13.16 5.96
CA ARG A 272 -1.47 -12.71 4.97
C ARG A 272 -0.77 -11.90 3.88
N LEU A 273 -0.55 -12.52 2.73
CA LEU A 273 0.05 -11.88 1.56
C LEU A 273 -1.03 -11.34 0.63
N ILE A 274 -0.70 -10.26 -0.08
CA ILE A 274 -1.54 -9.73 -1.16
C ILE A 274 -0.66 -9.51 -2.39
N ASP A 275 -1.27 -9.69 -3.55
CA ASP A 275 -0.67 -9.34 -4.83
C ASP A 275 -1.79 -8.95 -5.79
N ASN A 276 -1.46 -8.21 -6.85
CA ASN A 276 -2.42 -7.84 -7.86
C ASN A 276 -1.74 -7.55 -9.21
N LYS A 277 -2.50 -7.64 -10.29
CA LYS A 277 -2.06 -7.26 -11.63
C LYS A 277 -3.24 -6.78 -12.46
N ILE A 278 -3.04 -5.70 -13.21
CA ILE A 278 -3.96 -5.29 -14.27
C ILE A 278 -3.63 -6.10 -15.52
N PHE A 279 -4.66 -6.67 -16.13
CA PHE A 279 -4.60 -7.34 -17.41
C PHE A 279 -5.38 -6.55 -18.45
N GLU A 280 -4.90 -6.59 -19.68
CA GLU A 280 -5.52 -6.02 -20.87
C GLU A 280 -5.80 -7.17 -21.85
N VAL A 281 -6.84 -6.99 -22.67
CA VAL A 281 -7.43 -8.01 -23.54
C VAL A 281 -7.16 -7.78 -25.03
#